data_AF-A0A7T5RLL6-F1
#
_entry.id   AF-A0A7T5RLL6-F1
#
_cell.length_a   1.000
_cell.length_b   1.000
_cell.length_c   1.000
_cell.angle_alpha   90.00
_cell.angle_beta   90.00
_cell.angle_gamma   90.00
#
_symmetry.space_group_name_H-M   'P 1'
#
loop_
_entity.id
_entity.type
_entity.pdbx_description
1 polymer ?
#
loop_
_entity_poly.entity_id
_entity_poly.type
_entity_poly.pdbx_seq_one_letter_code
_entity_poly.pdbx_strand_id
1 'polypeptide(L)'
;MAKKIILQVLIISFVLTFSTTVFAQETDEVLPDAGLTPASPLHIFERFGDWTRLNLLTFNAVRKAEVKVEIAEKRLAELKAVVESGAESAVVERAEGFARVRAEAAEGDLERLDTEGRNLDSLIAKFNDLSLKQQSVLEGVLDKAPEHAREALNRALESSRKGLDKSEEVLKRQVEKNLIKQEKAKELLENNIERLKKQLERRSEHLEEIAEKSGEIPPELKERFETKLKILEDRLVNVESRDELKEVRKELKEGVKDAASTIIKLRARHELKNGEGDELLRDIERDRFDVAEKAKRAIVEAEKSIIELKDKIARYENDGKAIPQNVKELLANAEDHLKKSREAFDAKNFGEALGQANSSLRNSNSAKKSLEEVVKRSNESVKKPELRADKKSETASKPVAESPASVVVKITGNGFEPLEVKIKKGGSVVWVNESGLDAWPASAVHPTHAVYPQKGGCLGSAFDVCRRLANGEKYEFRFDHVGAWKYHNHLNPSMTGAVVVME
;
A
#
# COMPACT_ATOMS: atom_id res chain seq x y z
N MET A 1 52.94 53.52 34.92
CA MET A 1 52.32 52.40 35.66
C MET A 1 51.25 51.77 34.79
N ALA A 2 51.32 50.48 34.50
CA ALA A 2 50.33 49.80 33.64
C ALA A 2 49.28 49.06 34.48
N LYS A 3 47.99 49.28 34.21
CA LYS A 3 46.90 48.43 34.73
C LYS A 3 46.43 47.50 33.62
N LYS A 4 46.79 46.22 33.71
CA LYS A 4 46.19 45.17 32.88
C LYS A 4 44.76 44.93 33.35
N ILE A 5 43.77 45.06 32.46
CA ILE A 5 42.43 44.52 32.67
C ILE A 5 42.40 43.19 31.92
N ILE A 6 42.28 42.08 32.65
CA ILE A 6 42.20 40.74 32.07
C ILE A 6 40.72 40.38 31.97
N LEU A 7 40.19 40.36 30.74
CA LEU A 7 38.84 39.88 30.45
C LEU A 7 38.85 38.35 30.43
N GLN A 8 38.52 37.71 31.55
CA GLN A 8 38.34 36.25 31.59
C GLN A 8 36.99 35.88 30.96
N VAL A 9 37.03 35.40 29.71
CA VAL A 9 35.86 34.81 29.05
C VAL A 9 35.66 33.39 29.60
N LEU A 10 34.65 33.22 30.44
CA LEU A 10 34.29 31.93 31.03
C LEU A 10 33.51 31.08 30.00
N ILE A 11 34.24 30.41 29.11
CA ILE A 11 33.65 29.42 28.19
C ILE A 11 33.31 28.16 29.01
N ILE A 12 32.10 28.12 29.56
CA ILE A 12 31.54 26.91 30.16
C ILE A 12 31.16 25.96 29.01
N SER A 13 32.13 25.17 28.57
CA SER A 13 31.91 24.08 27.62
C SER A 13 31.20 22.93 28.32
N PHE A 14 29.87 23.05 28.43
CA PHE A 14 29.03 21.97 28.95
C PHE A 14 28.85 20.90 27.87
N VAL A 15 29.88 20.08 27.70
CA VAL A 15 29.84 18.90 26.82
C VAL A 15 28.91 17.86 27.45
N LEU A 16 27.61 18.02 27.21
CA LEU A 16 26.65 16.95 27.33
C LEU A 16 27.02 15.88 26.30
N THR A 17 27.79 14.89 26.72
CA THR A 17 27.91 13.61 26.03
C THR A 17 26.60 12.86 26.16
N PHE A 18 25.57 13.32 25.43
CA PHE A 18 24.48 12.46 25.04
C PHE A 18 25.09 11.32 24.23
N SER A 19 25.13 10.13 24.81
CA SER A 19 25.43 8.89 24.09
C SER A 19 24.27 8.60 23.13
N THR A 20 24.23 9.33 22.01
CA THR A 20 23.37 8.99 20.88
C THR A 20 23.82 7.63 20.36
N THR A 21 23.13 6.58 20.77
CA THR A 21 23.27 5.26 20.18
C THR A 21 22.79 5.37 18.73
N VAL A 22 23.75 5.42 17.80
CA VAL A 22 23.49 5.59 16.36
C VAL A 22 22.96 4.27 15.77
N PHE A 23 21.72 3.91 16.13
CA PHE A 23 20.93 2.83 15.53
C PHE A 23 20.38 3.26 14.16
N ALA A 24 21.29 3.66 13.27
CA ALA A 24 20.99 4.36 12.02
C ALA A 24 21.42 3.59 10.75
N GLN A 25 21.36 2.25 10.78
CA GLN A 25 21.51 1.45 9.56
C GLN A 25 20.72 0.11 9.58
N GLU A 26 19.44 0.15 9.96
CA GLU A 26 18.54 -1.03 9.89
C GLU A 26 18.11 -1.40 8.46
N THR A 27 18.37 -0.54 7.47
CA THR A 27 18.05 -0.81 6.06
C THR A 27 19.09 -0.22 5.10
N ASP A 28 19.83 -1.08 4.40
CA ASP A 28 20.69 -0.73 3.26
C ASP A 28 19.90 -0.41 1.97
N GLU A 29 18.57 -0.44 2.03
CA GLU A 29 17.71 -0.14 0.88
C GLU A 29 17.82 1.35 0.51
N VAL A 30 18.56 1.63 -0.57
CA VAL A 30 18.75 2.97 -1.12
C VAL A 30 17.42 3.47 -1.67
N LEU A 31 16.84 4.45 -0.97
CA LEU A 31 15.66 5.21 -1.38
C LEU A 31 16.06 6.54 -2.05
N PRO A 32 15.19 7.14 -2.88
CA PRO A 32 15.34 8.54 -3.28
C PRO A 32 15.25 9.48 -2.08
N ASP A 33 15.70 10.73 -2.27
CA ASP A 33 15.46 11.81 -1.31
C ASP A 33 13.95 11.97 -1.02
N ALA A 34 13.61 12.03 0.27
CA ALA A 34 12.26 12.27 0.74
C ALA A 34 11.76 13.68 0.37
N GLY A 35 12.66 14.66 0.24
CA GLY A 35 12.30 16.06 0.01
C GLY A 35 11.47 16.64 1.16
N LEU A 36 10.45 17.45 0.83
CA LEU A 36 9.50 17.91 1.84
C LEU A 36 8.57 16.76 2.24
N THR A 37 8.44 16.45 3.53
CA THR A 37 7.56 15.38 4.03
C THR A 37 6.16 15.88 4.42
N PRO A 38 5.17 15.00 4.67
CA PRO A 38 3.84 15.37 5.18
C PRO A 38 3.79 16.13 6.52
N ALA A 39 4.92 16.30 7.21
CA ALA A 39 5.05 17.19 8.37
C ALA A 39 5.21 18.68 7.96
N SER A 40 5.62 18.96 6.72
CA SER A 40 5.81 20.32 6.20
C SER A 40 4.55 20.84 5.49
N PRO A 41 4.08 22.07 5.79
CA PRO A 41 3.01 22.72 5.02
C PRO A 41 3.32 22.85 3.52
N LEU A 42 4.59 22.87 3.14
CA LEU A 42 5.05 23.03 1.75
C LEU A 42 5.00 21.71 0.94
N HIS A 43 4.65 20.57 1.55
CA HIS A 43 4.47 19.26 0.87
C HIS A 43 3.49 19.28 -0.32
N ILE A 44 2.61 20.29 -0.38
CA ILE A 44 1.72 20.51 -1.53
C ILE A 44 2.50 20.73 -2.84
N PHE A 45 3.71 21.29 -2.80
CA PHE A 45 4.54 21.53 -3.98
C PHE A 45 5.19 20.26 -4.53
N GLU A 46 5.66 19.35 -3.67
CA GLU A 46 6.12 18.01 -4.08
C GLU A 46 5.02 17.27 -4.83
N ARG A 47 3.83 17.22 -4.24
CA ARG A 47 2.64 16.60 -4.82
C ARG A 47 2.11 17.31 -6.08
N PHE A 48 2.59 18.52 -6.38
CA PHE A 48 2.33 19.22 -7.65
C PHE A 48 3.38 18.87 -8.72
N GLY A 49 4.66 18.78 -8.35
CA GLY A 49 5.74 18.30 -9.22
C GLY A 49 5.48 16.87 -9.70
N ASP A 50 5.17 15.97 -8.76
CA ASP A 50 4.78 14.58 -9.04
C ASP A 50 3.59 14.50 -10.02
N TRP A 51 2.55 15.32 -9.80
CA TRP A 51 1.37 15.37 -10.65
C TRP A 51 1.68 15.89 -12.06
N THR A 52 2.51 16.93 -12.16
CA THR A 52 2.93 17.52 -13.45
C THR A 52 3.72 16.51 -14.26
N ARG A 53 4.69 15.82 -13.63
CA ARG A 53 5.47 14.74 -14.23
C ARG A 53 4.56 13.62 -14.77
N LEU A 54 3.61 13.16 -13.98
CA LEU A 54 2.72 12.04 -14.33
C LEU A 54 1.68 12.38 -15.41
N ASN A 55 1.11 13.59 -15.40
CA ASN A 55 -0.07 13.91 -16.20
C ASN A 55 0.21 14.81 -17.41
N LEU A 56 1.22 15.70 -17.33
CA LEU A 56 1.53 16.68 -18.37
C LEU A 56 2.83 16.37 -19.12
N LEU A 57 3.78 15.66 -18.50
CA LEU A 57 5.09 15.34 -19.10
C LEU A 57 5.23 13.86 -19.50
N THR A 58 4.35 12.98 -19.01
CA THR A 58 4.37 11.55 -19.33
C THR A 58 3.12 11.18 -20.12
N PHE A 59 3.29 10.59 -21.31
CA PHE A 59 2.17 10.29 -22.23
C PHE A 59 1.89 8.79 -22.38
N ASN A 60 2.94 7.97 -22.55
CA ASN A 60 2.82 6.52 -22.70
C ASN A 60 2.26 5.86 -21.43
N ALA A 61 1.25 5.00 -21.57
CA ALA A 61 0.55 4.36 -20.44
C ALA A 61 1.44 3.47 -19.55
N VAL A 62 2.41 2.74 -20.11
CA VAL A 62 3.37 1.95 -19.32
C VAL A 62 4.32 2.89 -18.57
N ARG A 63 4.84 3.93 -19.24
CA ARG A 63 5.68 4.95 -18.59
C ARG A 63 4.93 5.71 -17.50
N LYS A 64 3.60 5.95 -17.64
CA LYS A 64 2.77 6.53 -16.57
C LYS A 64 2.72 5.61 -15.34
N ALA A 65 2.56 4.30 -15.53
CA ALA A 65 2.61 3.33 -14.45
C ALA A 65 3.98 3.31 -13.76
N GLU A 66 5.08 3.30 -14.53
CA GLU A 66 6.43 3.41 -13.95
C GLU A 66 6.65 4.71 -13.16
N VAL A 67 6.11 5.83 -13.64
CA VAL A 67 6.16 7.11 -12.91
C VAL A 67 5.32 7.06 -11.62
N LYS A 68 4.23 6.27 -11.56
CA LYS A 68 3.54 6.00 -10.28
C LYS A 68 4.43 5.21 -9.31
N VAL A 69 5.19 4.22 -9.79
CA VAL A 69 6.16 3.46 -8.98
C VAL A 69 7.26 4.39 -8.44
N GLU A 70 7.85 5.22 -9.31
CA GLU A 70 8.86 6.23 -8.94
C GLU A 70 8.33 7.25 -7.90
N ILE A 71 7.03 7.61 -7.98
CA ILE A 71 6.36 8.44 -6.96
C ILE A 71 6.13 7.65 -5.67
N ALA A 72 5.66 6.40 -5.74
CA ALA A 72 5.40 5.56 -4.56
C ALA A 72 6.68 5.30 -3.74
N GLU A 73 7.82 5.14 -4.40
CA GLU A 73 9.13 5.01 -3.75
C GLU A 73 9.52 6.28 -2.99
N LYS A 74 9.27 7.46 -3.57
CA LYS A 74 9.45 8.76 -2.89
C LYS A 74 8.49 8.92 -1.70
N ARG A 75 7.25 8.41 -1.79
CA ARG A 75 6.31 8.39 -0.64
C ARG A 75 6.75 7.41 0.46
N LEU A 76 7.43 6.32 0.11
CA LEU A 76 8.09 5.44 1.09
C LEU A 76 9.27 6.14 1.78
N ALA A 77 10.06 6.93 1.06
CA ALA A 77 11.12 7.76 1.64
C ALA A 77 10.57 8.82 2.62
N GLU A 78 9.49 9.52 2.24
CA GLU A 78 8.76 10.42 3.14
C GLU A 78 8.24 9.69 4.40
N LEU A 79 7.68 8.48 4.25
CA LEU A 79 7.20 7.67 5.38
C LEU A 79 8.33 7.26 6.32
N LYS A 80 9.46 6.79 5.77
CA LYS A 80 10.65 6.43 6.55
C LYS A 80 11.13 7.63 7.38
N ALA A 81 11.34 8.78 6.73
CA ALA A 81 11.78 10.00 7.39
C ALA A 81 10.79 10.50 8.46
N VAL A 82 9.47 10.38 8.23
CA VAL A 82 8.43 10.75 9.20
C VAL A 82 8.48 9.87 10.44
N VAL A 83 8.63 8.54 10.31
CA VAL A 83 8.75 7.65 11.49
C VAL A 83 10.09 7.85 12.20
N GLU A 84 11.20 7.93 11.46
CA GLU A 84 12.54 8.16 12.03
C GLU A 84 12.66 9.51 12.75
N SER A 85 11.87 10.52 12.37
CA SER A 85 11.77 11.80 13.09
C SER A 85 10.96 11.75 14.40
N GLY A 86 10.34 10.61 14.73
CA GLY A 86 9.49 10.46 15.92
C GLY A 86 8.14 11.20 15.83
N ALA A 87 7.59 11.37 14.62
CA ALA A 87 6.35 12.10 14.43
C ALA A 87 5.12 11.39 15.02
N GLU A 88 4.09 12.16 15.40
CA GLU A 88 2.83 11.64 15.94
C GLU A 88 2.13 10.66 14.99
N SER A 89 1.38 9.70 15.53
CA SER A 89 0.68 8.64 14.78
C SER A 89 -0.13 9.18 13.60
N ALA A 90 -0.85 10.29 13.79
CA ALA A 90 -1.66 10.90 12.73
C ALA A 90 -0.82 11.47 11.57
N VAL A 91 0.47 11.78 11.76
CA VAL A 91 1.40 12.15 10.67
C VAL A 91 1.89 10.89 9.96
N VAL A 92 2.25 9.85 10.72
CA VAL A 92 2.69 8.55 10.19
C VAL A 92 1.59 7.90 9.34
N GLU A 93 0.35 7.85 9.82
CA GLU A 93 -0.82 7.31 9.11
C GLU A 93 -1.10 8.07 7.81
N ARG A 94 -0.90 9.40 7.77
CA ARG A 94 -1.03 10.18 6.52
C ARG A 94 0.09 9.85 5.53
N ALA A 95 1.31 9.64 6.00
CA ALA A 95 2.43 9.24 5.15
C ALA A 95 2.25 7.79 4.62
N GLU A 96 1.76 6.87 5.47
CA GLU A 96 1.38 5.50 5.08
C GLU A 96 0.32 5.53 3.98
N GLY A 97 -0.79 6.23 4.21
CA GLY A 97 -1.87 6.34 3.23
C GLY A 97 -1.41 6.93 1.89
N PHE A 98 -0.46 7.88 1.89
CA PHE A 98 0.13 8.39 0.65
C PHE A 98 1.07 7.39 -0.03
N ALA A 99 1.81 6.55 0.71
CA ALA A 99 2.68 5.52 0.15
C ALA A 99 1.88 4.35 -0.42
N ARG A 100 0.97 3.77 0.37
CA ARG A 100 0.14 2.62 -0.02
C ARG A 100 -0.75 2.92 -1.22
N VAL A 101 -1.50 4.04 -1.21
CA VAL A 101 -2.39 4.40 -2.34
C VAL A 101 -1.61 4.63 -3.65
N ARG A 102 -0.32 4.99 -3.59
CA ARG A 102 0.52 5.09 -4.79
C ARG A 102 1.02 3.73 -5.29
N ALA A 103 1.29 2.79 -4.39
CA ALA A 103 1.62 1.41 -4.76
C ALA A 103 0.40 0.67 -5.33
N GLU A 104 -0.76 0.72 -4.66
CA GLU A 104 -2.04 0.18 -5.14
C GLU A 104 -2.40 0.72 -6.53
N ALA A 105 -2.19 2.02 -6.77
CA ALA A 105 -2.44 2.64 -8.06
C ALA A 105 -1.44 2.23 -9.17
N ALA A 106 -0.30 1.63 -8.83
CA ALA A 106 0.65 1.05 -9.77
C ALA A 106 0.40 -0.47 -9.96
N GLU A 107 -0.01 -1.18 -8.91
CA GLU A 107 -0.46 -2.58 -8.98
C GLU A 107 -1.67 -2.73 -9.92
N GLY A 108 -2.67 -1.85 -9.78
CA GLY A 108 -3.82 -1.80 -10.69
C GLY A 108 -3.46 -1.45 -12.14
N ASP A 109 -2.31 -0.80 -12.38
CA ASP A 109 -1.80 -0.59 -13.74
C ASP A 109 -1.14 -1.84 -14.34
N LEU A 110 -0.46 -2.68 -13.54
CA LEU A 110 0.10 -3.96 -14.02
C LEU A 110 -1.00 -4.84 -14.63
N GLU A 111 -2.08 -5.08 -13.88
CA GLU A 111 -3.21 -5.90 -14.32
C GLU A 111 -3.93 -5.33 -15.55
N ARG A 112 -4.17 -4.01 -15.56
CA ARG A 112 -4.80 -3.33 -16.70
C ARG A 112 -3.93 -3.40 -17.95
N LEU A 113 -2.63 -3.10 -17.83
CA LEU A 113 -1.71 -3.09 -18.97
C LEU A 113 -1.41 -4.51 -19.49
N ASP A 114 -1.43 -5.53 -18.61
CA ASP A 114 -1.34 -6.95 -19.01
C ASP A 114 -2.59 -7.41 -19.78
N THR A 115 -3.76 -6.89 -19.40
CA THR A 115 -5.04 -7.11 -20.12
C THR A 115 -5.05 -6.38 -21.47
N GLU A 116 -4.44 -5.19 -21.56
CA GLU A 116 -4.18 -4.45 -22.81
C GLU A 116 -3.08 -5.08 -23.69
N GLY A 117 -2.53 -6.26 -23.32
CA GLY A 117 -1.52 -6.98 -24.12
C GLY A 117 -0.19 -6.23 -24.24
N ARG A 118 0.13 -5.34 -23.30
CA ARG A 118 1.39 -4.57 -23.30
C ARG A 118 2.49 -5.43 -22.71
N ASN A 119 3.71 -5.33 -23.26
CA ASN A 119 4.91 -5.79 -22.55
C ASN A 119 5.14 -4.90 -21.31
N LEU A 120 5.45 -5.53 -20.17
CA LEU A 120 5.61 -4.88 -18.86
C LEU A 120 7.00 -5.09 -18.23
N ASP A 121 8.04 -5.43 -19.00
CA ASP A 121 9.33 -5.89 -18.47
C ASP A 121 9.98 -4.92 -17.45
N SER A 122 10.05 -3.64 -17.79
CA SER A 122 10.53 -2.53 -16.96
C SER A 122 9.55 -2.19 -15.81
N LEU A 123 8.24 -2.34 -16.02
CA LEU A 123 7.24 -2.04 -15.00
C LEU A 123 7.24 -3.10 -13.89
N ILE A 124 7.31 -4.39 -14.24
CA ILE A 124 7.44 -5.50 -13.28
C ILE A 124 8.76 -5.36 -12.52
N ALA A 125 9.88 -5.07 -13.21
CA ALA A 125 11.18 -4.86 -12.56
C ALA A 125 11.12 -3.76 -11.48
N LYS A 126 10.59 -2.59 -11.83
CA LYS A 126 10.46 -1.45 -10.92
C LYS A 126 9.45 -1.71 -9.80
N PHE A 127 8.33 -2.38 -10.08
CA PHE A 127 7.32 -2.68 -9.07
C PHE A 127 7.80 -3.73 -8.05
N ASN A 128 8.54 -4.73 -8.52
CA ASN A 128 9.20 -5.71 -7.64
C ASN A 128 10.24 -5.03 -6.73
N ASP A 129 11.06 -4.14 -7.28
CA ASP A 129 12.01 -3.33 -6.51
C ASP A 129 11.31 -2.48 -5.45
N LEU A 130 10.25 -1.75 -5.82
CA LEU A 130 9.43 -0.98 -4.87
C LEU A 130 8.88 -1.88 -3.76
N SER A 131 8.30 -3.04 -4.10
CA SER A 131 7.69 -3.93 -3.11
C SER A 131 8.71 -4.50 -2.13
N LEU A 132 9.91 -4.85 -2.60
CA LEU A 132 10.98 -5.37 -1.75
C LEU A 132 11.62 -4.26 -0.89
N LYS A 133 11.72 -3.03 -1.40
CA LYS A 133 12.07 -1.83 -0.59
C LYS A 133 11.02 -1.56 0.48
N GLN A 134 9.74 -1.51 0.10
CA GLN A 134 8.62 -1.30 1.02
C GLN A 134 8.62 -2.34 2.14
N GLN A 135 8.76 -3.63 1.81
CA GLN A 135 8.82 -4.69 2.81
C GLN A 135 9.94 -4.47 3.82
N SER A 136 11.18 -4.21 3.37
CA SER A 136 12.30 -3.99 4.31
C SER A 136 12.17 -2.70 5.12
N VAL A 137 11.69 -1.61 4.51
CA VAL A 137 11.57 -0.29 5.15
C VAL A 137 10.45 -0.28 6.18
N LEU A 138 9.27 -0.79 5.82
CA LEU A 138 8.14 -0.92 6.76
C LEU A 138 8.50 -1.85 7.92
N GLU A 139 9.22 -2.94 7.65
CA GLU A 139 9.71 -3.86 8.67
C GLU A 139 10.73 -3.26 9.65
N GLY A 140 11.56 -2.30 9.22
CA GLY A 140 12.52 -1.60 10.09
C GLY A 140 11.87 -0.48 10.90
N VAL A 141 11.00 0.33 10.26
CA VAL A 141 10.35 1.45 10.97
C VAL A 141 9.22 1.00 11.91
N LEU A 142 8.69 -0.23 11.77
CA LEU A 142 7.61 -0.76 12.60
C LEU A 142 7.91 -0.74 14.10
N ASP A 143 9.14 -1.09 14.49
CA ASP A 143 9.53 -1.17 15.90
C ASP A 143 9.72 0.24 16.50
N LYS A 144 10.18 1.20 15.69
CA LYS A 144 10.29 2.64 16.01
C LYS A 144 8.95 3.40 15.95
N ALA A 145 7.91 2.83 15.32
CA ALA A 145 6.65 3.53 15.08
C ALA A 145 5.79 3.69 16.34
N PRO A 146 5.05 4.82 16.48
CA PRO A 146 4.03 4.99 17.51
C PRO A 146 3.00 3.86 17.50
N GLU A 147 2.58 3.41 18.69
CA GLU A 147 1.74 2.21 18.86
C GLU A 147 0.50 2.18 17.95
N HIS A 148 -0.27 3.27 17.92
CA HIS A 148 -1.47 3.38 17.07
C HIS A 148 -1.17 3.30 15.56
N ALA A 149 0.01 3.75 15.11
CA ALA A 149 0.40 3.70 13.70
C ALA A 149 0.89 2.31 13.27
N ARG A 150 1.28 1.43 14.21
CA ARG A 150 1.79 0.08 13.89
C ARG A 150 0.79 -0.76 13.11
N GLU A 151 -0.52 -0.62 13.35
CA GLU A 151 -1.53 -1.34 12.58
C GLU A 151 -1.55 -0.88 11.11
N ALA A 152 -1.43 0.43 10.86
CA ALA A 152 -1.37 0.98 9.51
C ALA A 152 -0.13 0.50 8.74
N LEU A 153 1.03 0.50 9.38
CA LEU A 153 2.29 -0.01 8.80
C LEU A 153 2.23 -1.50 8.51
N ASN A 154 1.62 -2.31 9.39
CA ASN A 154 1.39 -3.73 9.14
C ASN A 154 0.44 -3.98 7.95
N ARG A 155 -0.63 -3.17 7.80
CA ARG A 155 -1.52 -3.24 6.61
C ARG A 155 -0.79 -2.85 5.32
N ALA A 156 0.09 -1.85 5.36
CA ALA A 156 0.92 -1.48 4.22
C ALA A 156 1.96 -2.56 3.86
N LEU A 157 2.56 -3.21 4.86
CA LEU A 157 3.50 -4.32 4.68
C LEU A 157 2.82 -5.53 4.02
N GLU A 158 1.64 -5.89 4.50
CA GLU A 158 0.77 -6.95 3.94
C GLU A 158 0.29 -6.63 2.52
N SER A 159 -0.05 -5.36 2.24
CA SER A 159 -0.39 -4.88 0.89
C SER A 159 0.81 -5.02 -0.06
N SER A 160 2.01 -4.61 0.37
CA SER A 160 3.24 -4.69 -0.42
C SER A 160 3.65 -6.13 -0.76
N ARG A 161 3.42 -7.07 0.17
CA ARG A 161 3.63 -8.52 -0.05
C ARG A 161 2.67 -9.06 -1.12
N LYS A 162 1.38 -8.73 -1.02
CA LYS A 162 0.36 -9.12 -2.01
C LYS A 162 0.62 -8.52 -3.39
N GLY A 163 1.06 -7.27 -3.46
CA GLY A 163 1.45 -6.63 -4.71
C GLY A 163 2.60 -7.38 -5.40
N LEU A 164 3.62 -7.81 -4.64
CA LEU A 164 4.73 -8.59 -5.20
C LEU A 164 4.28 -9.94 -5.77
N ASP A 165 3.39 -10.66 -5.05
CA ASP A 165 2.78 -11.90 -5.55
C ASP A 165 1.97 -11.62 -6.83
N LYS A 166 1.18 -10.55 -6.84
CA LYS A 166 0.38 -10.13 -8.00
C LYS A 166 1.24 -9.80 -9.21
N SER A 167 2.40 -9.16 -8.99
CA SER A 167 3.41 -8.85 -10.01
C SER A 167 4.06 -10.13 -10.57
N GLU A 168 4.33 -11.14 -9.74
CA GLU A 168 4.83 -12.45 -10.20
C GLU A 168 3.75 -13.26 -10.95
N GLU A 169 2.47 -13.17 -10.58
CA GLU A 169 1.37 -13.74 -11.39
C GLU A 169 1.15 -12.98 -12.72
N VAL A 170 1.45 -11.68 -12.79
CA VAL A 170 1.50 -10.92 -14.05
C VAL A 170 2.69 -11.37 -14.91
N LEU A 171 3.85 -11.61 -14.31
CA LEU A 171 5.05 -12.08 -15.01
C LEU A 171 4.83 -13.44 -15.70
N LYS A 172 4.17 -14.41 -15.03
CA LYS A 172 3.82 -15.71 -15.64
C LYS A 172 2.98 -15.52 -16.90
N ARG A 173 1.89 -14.75 -16.82
CA ARG A 173 1.02 -14.45 -17.96
C ARG A 173 1.74 -13.71 -19.09
N GLN A 174 2.68 -12.84 -18.77
CA GLN A 174 3.51 -12.17 -19.77
C GLN A 174 4.46 -13.15 -20.49
N VAL A 175 4.94 -14.20 -19.81
CA VAL A 175 5.74 -15.29 -20.41
C VAL A 175 4.85 -16.20 -21.27
N GLU A 176 3.68 -16.62 -20.78
CA GLU A 176 2.69 -17.41 -21.53
C GLU A 176 2.29 -16.70 -22.85
N LYS A 177 2.00 -15.39 -22.77
CA LYS A 177 1.69 -14.54 -23.93
C LYS A 177 2.88 -14.27 -24.85
N ASN A 178 4.08 -14.77 -24.52
CA ASN A 178 5.34 -14.50 -25.22
C ASN A 178 5.69 -13.00 -25.30
N LEU A 179 5.16 -12.18 -24.39
CA LEU A 179 5.45 -10.75 -24.27
C LEU A 179 6.77 -10.49 -23.54
N ILE A 180 7.09 -11.33 -22.54
CA ILE A 180 8.37 -11.34 -21.82
C ILE A 180 9.05 -12.69 -22.10
N LYS A 181 10.37 -12.66 -22.31
CA LYS A 181 11.14 -13.88 -22.57
C LYS A 181 11.53 -14.62 -21.29
N GLN A 182 11.81 -15.92 -21.44
CA GLN A 182 12.23 -16.81 -20.34
C GLN A 182 13.48 -16.29 -19.62
N GLU A 183 14.47 -15.75 -20.34
CA GLU A 183 15.72 -15.24 -19.74
C GLU A 183 15.47 -13.99 -18.88
N LYS A 184 14.47 -13.17 -19.25
CA LYS A 184 14.09 -11.98 -18.46
C LYS A 184 13.22 -12.35 -17.26
N ALA A 185 12.35 -13.35 -17.41
CA ALA A 185 11.58 -13.89 -16.29
C ALA A 185 12.50 -14.54 -15.24
N LYS A 186 13.53 -15.27 -15.69
CA LYS A 186 14.63 -15.76 -14.85
C LYS A 186 15.30 -14.61 -14.09
N GLU A 187 15.81 -13.60 -14.79
CA GLU A 187 16.50 -12.45 -14.20
C GLU A 187 15.66 -11.77 -13.09
N LEU A 188 14.35 -11.61 -13.32
CA LEU A 188 13.43 -11.00 -12.34
C LEU A 188 13.23 -11.87 -11.10
N LEU A 189 13.02 -13.17 -11.28
CA LEU A 189 12.82 -14.12 -10.17
C LEU A 189 14.11 -14.37 -9.37
N GLU A 190 15.25 -14.44 -10.05
CA GLU A 190 16.58 -14.57 -9.43
C GLU A 190 16.88 -13.38 -8.51
N ASN A 191 16.65 -12.15 -9.00
CA ASN A 191 16.81 -10.94 -8.21
C ASN A 191 15.83 -10.87 -7.01
N ASN A 192 14.58 -11.30 -7.19
CA ASN A 192 13.60 -11.35 -6.10
C ASN A 192 14.03 -12.33 -4.98
N ILE A 193 14.42 -13.55 -5.36
CA ILE A 193 14.86 -14.61 -4.44
C ILE A 193 16.12 -14.17 -3.68
N GLU A 194 17.14 -13.71 -4.39
CA GLU A 194 18.44 -13.34 -3.80
C GLU A 194 18.33 -12.12 -2.86
N ARG A 195 17.46 -11.16 -3.17
CA ARG A 195 17.22 -10.01 -2.28
C ARG A 195 16.41 -10.39 -1.04
N LEU A 196 15.40 -11.25 -1.17
CA LEU A 196 14.66 -11.76 -0.01
C LEU A 196 15.57 -12.59 0.90
N LYS A 197 16.45 -13.42 0.32
CA LYS A 197 17.49 -14.16 1.06
C LYS A 197 18.37 -13.22 1.88
N LYS A 198 18.95 -12.18 1.26
CA LYS A 198 19.77 -11.15 1.93
C LYS A 198 19.01 -10.34 2.98
N GLN A 199 17.73 -10.02 2.75
CA GLN A 199 16.89 -9.37 3.75
C GLN A 199 16.56 -10.29 4.94
N LEU A 200 16.52 -11.60 4.75
CA LEU A 200 16.34 -12.59 5.83
C LEU A 200 17.63 -12.83 6.60
N GLU A 201 18.78 -12.89 5.93
CA GLU A 201 20.11 -13.02 6.53
C GLU A 201 20.39 -11.83 7.46
N ARG A 202 20.25 -10.58 6.99
CA ARG A 202 20.36 -9.38 7.86
C ARG A 202 19.34 -9.34 9.00
N ARG A 203 18.11 -9.82 8.77
CA ARG A 203 17.10 -9.86 9.84
C ARG A 203 17.44 -10.89 10.90
N SER A 204 18.10 -12.00 10.55
CA SER A 204 18.66 -12.95 11.51
C SER A 204 19.72 -12.29 12.39
N GLU A 205 20.70 -11.62 11.76
CA GLU A 205 21.81 -10.95 12.47
C GLU A 205 21.27 -9.92 13.46
N HIS A 206 20.26 -9.13 13.07
CA HIS A 206 19.59 -8.18 13.96
C HIS A 206 18.82 -8.84 15.13
N LEU A 207 18.24 -10.03 14.93
CA LEU A 207 17.58 -10.79 16.00
C LEU A 207 18.61 -11.39 16.97
N GLU A 208 19.77 -11.82 16.47
CA GLU A 208 20.91 -12.26 17.29
C GLU A 208 21.45 -11.08 18.13
N GLU A 209 21.64 -9.90 17.51
CA GLU A 209 21.97 -8.65 18.20
C GLU A 209 20.96 -8.24 19.29
N ILE A 210 19.66 -8.54 19.12
CA ILE A 210 18.63 -8.32 20.14
C ILE A 210 18.80 -9.34 21.26
N ALA A 211 18.93 -10.63 20.94
CA ALA A 211 19.12 -11.69 21.92
C ALA A 211 20.33 -11.45 22.84
N GLU A 212 21.45 -10.95 22.29
CA GLU A 212 22.64 -10.57 23.07
C GLU A 212 22.39 -9.42 24.06
N LYS A 213 21.44 -8.51 23.76
CA LYS A 213 21.17 -7.29 24.55
C LYS A 213 20.02 -7.47 25.55
N SER A 214 19.00 -8.26 25.23
CA SER A 214 17.84 -8.54 26.10
C SER A 214 17.82 -9.94 26.72
N GLY A 215 18.72 -10.84 26.33
CA GLY A 215 18.76 -12.24 26.78
C GLY A 215 17.75 -13.17 26.08
N GLU A 216 16.70 -12.61 25.47
CA GLU A 216 15.71 -13.31 24.66
C GLU A 216 15.27 -12.47 23.45
N ILE A 217 14.71 -13.14 22.43
CA ILE A 217 14.08 -12.51 21.26
C ILE A 217 12.58 -12.32 21.57
N PRO A 218 12.02 -11.09 21.49
CA PRO A 218 10.59 -10.86 21.66
C PRO A 218 9.73 -11.74 20.73
N PRO A 219 8.68 -12.43 21.24
CA PRO A 219 7.91 -13.37 20.44
C PRO A 219 7.34 -12.80 19.13
N GLU A 220 6.87 -11.55 19.14
CA GLU A 220 6.37 -10.90 17.92
C GLU A 220 7.45 -10.74 16.83
N LEU A 221 8.72 -10.53 17.21
CA LEU A 221 9.81 -10.38 16.26
C LEU A 221 10.18 -11.73 15.63
N LYS A 222 10.08 -12.81 16.41
CA LYS A 222 10.22 -14.20 15.95
C LYS A 222 9.07 -14.58 14.99
N GLU A 223 7.83 -14.19 15.29
CA GLU A 223 6.66 -14.34 14.39
C GLU A 223 6.80 -13.51 13.10
N ARG A 224 7.22 -12.24 13.19
CA ARG A 224 7.49 -11.37 12.03
C ARG A 224 8.57 -11.98 11.12
N PHE A 225 9.59 -12.61 11.68
CA PHE A 225 10.66 -13.29 10.95
C PHE A 225 10.21 -14.63 10.34
N GLU A 226 9.47 -15.48 11.07
CA GLU A 226 8.90 -16.71 10.53
C GLU A 226 7.96 -16.45 9.34
N THR A 227 7.14 -15.40 9.45
CA THR A 227 6.29 -14.92 8.35
C THR A 227 7.13 -14.55 7.12
N LYS A 228 8.29 -13.91 7.29
CA LYS A 228 9.18 -13.55 6.18
C LYS A 228 9.90 -14.76 5.58
N LEU A 229 10.30 -15.73 6.41
CA LEU A 229 10.86 -17.00 5.95
C LEU A 229 9.84 -17.75 5.08
N LYS A 230 8.56 -17.76 5.48
CA LYS A 230 7.48 -18.35 4.69
C LYS A 230 7.29 -17.65 3.34
N ILE A 231 7.41 -16.33 3.24
CA ILE A 231 7.29 -15.60 1.97
C ILE A 231 8.35 -16.04 0.96
N LEU A 232 9.58 -16.38 1.39
CA LEU A 232 10.57 -16.93 0.49
C LEU A 232 10.27 -18.41 0.15
N GLU A 233 9.88 -19.23 1.13
CA GLU A 233 9.44 -20.62 0.91
C GLU A 233 8.32 -20.71 -0.14
N ASP A 234 7.26 -19.91 0.01
CA ASP A 234 6.13 -19.85 -0.92
C ASP A 234 6.56 -19.43 -2.34
N ARG A 235 7.62 -18.62 -2.51
CA ARG A 235 8.19 -18.28 -3.83
C ARG A 235 9.01 -19.43 -4.42
N LEU A 236 9.83 -20.11 -3.63
CA LEU A 236 10.56 -21.30 -4.09
C LEU A 236 9.57 -22.40 -4.53
N VAL A 237 8.49 -22.60 -3.77
CA VAL A 237 7.37 -23.49 -4.15
C VAL A 237 6.71 -23.05 -5.46
N ASN A 238 6.50 -21.75 -5.69
CA ASN A 238 5.93 -21.27 -6.96
C ASN A 238 6.87 -21.55 -8.16
N VAL A 239 8.17 -21.32 -8.02
CA VAL A 239 9.15 -21.67 -9.08
C VAL A 239 9.18 -23.19 -9.32
N GLU A 240 9.08 -24.00 -8.26
CA GLU A 240 9.10 -25.46 -8.32
C GLU A 240 7.75 -26.14 -8.60
N SER A 241 6.65 -25.39 -8.74
CA SER A 241 5.33 -25.97 -9.07
C SER A 241 4.79 -25.54 -10.42
N ARG A 242 5.11 -24.33 -10.89
CA ARG A 242 4.54 -23.76 -12.12
C ARG A 242 5.18 -24.33 -13.38
N ASP A 243 4.35 -24.78 -14.32
CA ASP A 243 4.76 -25.38 -15.60
C ASP A 243 5.18 -24.31 -16.62
N GLU A 244 4.63 -23.10 -16.49
CA GLU A 244 4.95 -21.92 -17.28
C GLU A 244 6.40 -21.47 -17.04
N LEU A 245 6.92 -21.76 -15.84
CA LEU A 245 8.30 -21.50 -15.40
C LEU A 245 9.24 -22.70 -15.58
N LYS A 246 8.82 -23.78 -16.24
CA LYS A 246 9.58 -25.04 -16.35
C LYS A 246 10.97 -24.90 -16.96
N GLU A 247 11.17 -23.96 -17.88
CA GLU A 247 12.49 -23.68 -18.45
C GLU A 247 13.31 -22.77 -17.53
N VAL A 248 12.71 -21.67 -17.02
CA VAL A 248 13.32 -20.76 -16.03
C VAL A 248 13.87 -21.52 -14.83
N ARG A 249 13.08 -22.45 -14.28
CA ARG A 249 13.41 -23.28 -13.14
C ARG A 249 14.70 -24.09 -13.32
N LYS A 250 14.95 -24.63 -14.52
CA LYS A 250 16.20 -25.38 -14.81
C LYS A 250 17.43 -24.50 -14.63
N GLU A 251 17.31 -23.22 -14.95
CA GLU A 251 18.39 -22.24 -14.81
C GLU A 251 18.48 -21.64 -13.40
N LEU A 252 17.36 -21.46 -12.69
CA LEU A 252 17.34 -20.96 -11.30
C LEU A 252 17.71 -22.02 -10.26
N LYS A 253 17.72 -23.30 -10.64
CA LYS A 253 17.81 -24.48 -9.78
C LYS A 253 18.81 -24.39 -8.62
N GLU A 254 20.05 -23.97 -8.87
CA GLU A 254 21.06 -23.90 -7.79
C GLU A 254 20.84 -22.69 -6.85
N GLY A 255 20.31 -21.56 -7.35
CA GLY A 255 19.90 -20.43 -6.50
C GLY A 255 18.65 -20.75 -5.67
N VAL A 256 17.72 -21.53 -6.23
CA VAL A 256 16.52 -22.04 -5.52
C VAL A 256 16.93 -23.00 -4.40
N LYS A 257 17.88 -23.92 -4.64
CA LYS A 257 18.46 -24.79 -3.61
C LYS A 257 19.20 -24.02 -2.52
N ASP A 258 20.02 -23.03 -2.89
CA ASP A 258 20.76 -22.21 -1.93
C ASP A 258 19.80 -21.43 -1.01
N ALA A 259 18.80 -20.78 -1.59
CA ALA A 259 17.73 -20.10 -0.84
C ALA A 259 16.98 -21.07 0.10
N ALA A 260 16.64 -22.28 -0.37
CA ALA A 260 15.99 -23.29 0.47
C ALA A 260 16.88 -23.72 1.65
N SER A 261 18.16 -23.97 1.37
CA SER A 261 19.16 -24.31 2.38
C SER A 261 19.37 -23.17 3.39
N THR A 262 19.33 -21.90 2.95
CA THR A 262 19.36 -20.74 3.84
C THR A 262 18.11 -20.66 4.73
N ILE A 263 16.89 -20.88 4.22
CA ILE A 263 15.68 -20.91 5.08
C ILE A 263 15.83 -21.99 6.17
N ILE A 264 16.30 -23.18 5.83
CA ILE A 264 16.53 -24.27 6.80
C ILE A 264 17.57 -23.86 7.87
N LYS A 265 18.69 -23.25 7.46
CA LYS A 265 19.74 -22.75 8.38
C LYS A 265 19.19 -21.68 9.32
N LEU A 266 18.41 -20.72 8.79
CA LEU A 266 17.83 -19.63 9.56
C LEU A 266 16.74 -20.10 10.52
N ARG A 267 15.90 -21.08 10.15
CA ARG A 267 14.95 -21.70 11.07
C ARG A 267 15.65 -22.43 12.21
N ALA A 268 16.66 -23.25 11.90
CA ALA A 268 17.42 -23.97 12.91
C ALA A 268 18.13 -23.02 13.90
N ARG A 269 18.74 -21.94 13.38
CA ARG A 269 19.41 -20.88 14.15
C ARG A 269 18.46 -20.18 15.15
N HIS A 270 17.23 -19.87 14.72
CA HIS A 270 16.24 -19.14 15.54
C HIS A 270 15.27 -20.04 16.30
N GLU A 271 15.54 -21.35 16.40
CA GLU A 271 14.64 -22.36 16.99
C GLU A 271 13.19 -22.26 16.48
N LEU A 272 13.03 -22.10 15.18
CA LEU A 272 11.74 -22.18 14.48
C LEU A 272 11.52 -23.62 13.98
N LYS A 273 10.25 -24.07 13.99
CA LYS A 273 9.89 -25.45 13.64
C LYS A 273 8.66 -25.46 12.73
N ASN A 274 8.87 -25.63 11.43
CA ASN A 274 7.80 -25.85 10.46
C ASN A 274 8.00 -27.22 9.83
N GLY A 275 7.56 -28.29 10.50
CA GLY A 275 7.91 -29.67 10.11
C GLY A 275 7.56 -30.04 8.67
N GLU A 276 6.50 -29.48 8.09
CA GLU A 276 6.11 -29.72 6.70
C GLU A 276 6.89 -28.82 5.72
N GLY A 277 7.07 -27.53 6.03
CA GLY A 277 7.92 -26.64 5.24
C GLY A 277 9.39 -27.07 5.24
N ASP A 278 9.88 -27.61 6.35
CA ASP A 278 11.25 -28.11 6.51
C ASP A 278 11.47 -29.48 5.83
N GLU A 279 10.41 -30.27 5.60
CA GLU A 279 10.44 -31.41 4.66
C GLU A 279 10.48 -30.89 3.23
N LEU A 280 9.56 -29.99 2.87
CA LEU A 280 9.42 -29.41 1.54
C LEU A 280 10.70 -28.72 1.06
N LEU A 281 11.36 -27.93 1.91
CA LEU A 281 12.61 -27.24 1.57
C LEU A 281 13.76 -28.22 1.38
N ARG A 282 13.74 -29.39 2.04
CA ARG A 282 14.70 -30.47 1.82
C ARG A 282 14.42 -31.22 0.52
N ASP A 283 13.16 -31.34 0.09
CA ASP A 283 12.83 -31.87 -1.22
C ASP A 283 13.37 -30.96 -2.34
N ILE A 284 13.26 -29.63 -2.16
CA ILE A 284 13.85 -28.63 -3.07
C ILE A 284 15.39 -28.70 -3.05
N GLU A 285 16.03 -28.61 -1.88
CA GLU A 285 17.49 -28.69 -1.69
C GLU A 285 18.09 -29.96 -2.36
N ARG A 286 17.35 -31.08 -2.33
CA ARG A 286 17.80 -32.39 -2.81
C ARG A 286 17.36 -32.74 -4.23
N ASP A 287 16.69 -31.84 -4.95
CA ASP A 287 16.18 -32.08 -6.31
C ASP A 287 15.14 -33.22 -6.40
N ARG A 288 14.17 -33.22 -5.46
CA ARG A 288 13.13 -34.26 -5.28
C ARG A 288 11.71 -33.71 -5.14
N PHE A 289 11.47 -32.45 -5.53
CA PHE A 289 10.18 -31.79 -5.34
C PHE A 289 9.08 -32.42 -6.21
N ASP A 290 8.26 -33.29 -5.61
CA ASP A 290 7.12 -33.92 -6.26
C ASP A 290 5.89 -32.99 -6.20
N VAL A 291 5.66 -32.25 -7.29
CA VAL A 291 4.51 -31.34 -7.44
C VAL A 291 3.17 -32.08 -7.26
N ALA A 292 3.07 -33.35 -7.65
CA ALA A 292 1.83 -34.12 -7.55
C ALA A 292 1.52 -34.46 -6.08
N GLU A 293 2.51 -34.94 -5.32
CA GLU A 293 2.31 -35.21 -3.89
C GLU A 293 2.05 -33.92 -3.11
N LYS A 294 2.74 -32.80 -3.41
CA LYS A 294 2.44 -31.51 -2.75
C LYS A 294 1.05 -30.97 -3.11
N ALA A 295 0.61 -31.06 -4.38
CA ALA A 295 -0.74 -30.69 -4.79
C ALA A 295 -1.81 -31.51 -4.06
N LYS A 296 -1.60 -32.83 -3.95
CA LYS A 296 -2.47 -33.77 -3.23
C LYS A 296 -2.59 -33.42 -1.74
N ARG A 297 -1.48 -33.06 -1.07
CA ARG A 297 -1.51 -32.61 0.33
C ARG A 297 -2.27 -31.29 0.51
N ALA A 298 -2.00 -30.30 -0.35
CA ALA A 298 -2.66 -28.99 -0.29
C ALA A 298 -4.18 -29.09 -0.52
N ILE A 299 -4.63 -30.01 -1.39
CA ILE A 299 -6.07 -30.34 -1.57
C ILE A 299 -6.69 -30.80 -0.24
N VAL A 300 -6.04 -31.73 0.48
CA VAL A 300 -6.52 -32.23 1.78
C VAL A 300 -6.51 -31.15 2.86
N GLU A 301 -5.51 -30.25 2.88
CA GLU A 301 -5.49 -29.11 3.80
C GLU A 301 -6.62 -28.11 3.51
N ALA A 302 -6.83 -27.76 2.24
CA ALA A 302 -7.92 -26.87 1.82
C ALA A 302 -9.30 -27.45 2.17
N GLU A 303 -9.51 -28.75 1.97
CA GLU A 303 -10.72 -29.48 2.39
C GLU A 303 -10.96 -29.38 3.89
N LYS A 304 -9.94 -29.72 4.70
CA LYS A 304 -10.01 -29.59 6.16
C LYS A 304 -10.32 -28.16 6.58
N SER A 305 -9.69 -27.18 5.94
CA SER A 305 -9.88 -25.75 6.24
C SER A 305 -11.30 -25.26 5.93
N ILE A 306 -11.91 -25.74 4.83
CA ILE A 306 -13.31 -25.45 4.49
C ILE A 306 -14.27 -26.12 5.49
N ILE A 307 -14.00 -27.35 5.92
CA ILE A 307 -14.82 -28.03 6.93
C ILE A 307 -14.78 -27.26 8.26
N GLU A 308 -13.60 -26.90 8.76
CA GLU A 308 -13.43 -26.06 9.96
C GLU A 308 -14.14 -24.70 9.85
N LEU A 309 -14.16 -24.09 8.65
CA LEU A 309 -14.86 -22.83 8.40
C LEU A 309 -16.38 -23.02 8.43
N LYS A 310 -16.91 -24.07 7.82
CA LYS A 310 -18.34 -24.40 7.87
C LYS A 310 -18.80 -24.69 9.28
N ASP A 311 -18.01 -25.42 10.07
CA ASP A 311 -18.25 -25.67 11.49
C ASP A 311 -18.26 -24.36 12.32
N LYS A 312 -17.38 -23.40 12.02
CA LYS A 312 -17.41 -22.07 12.64
C LYS A 312 -18.67 -21.29 12.24
N ILE A 313 -19.05 -21.30 10.96
CA ILE A 313 -20.25 -20.62 10.45
C ILE A 313 -21.52 -21.17 11.10
N ALA A 314 -21.70 -22.50 11.12
CA ALA A 314 -22.86 -23.15 11.73
C ALA A 314 -23.00 -22.81 13.24
N ARG A 315 -21.90 -22.64 13.97
CA ARG A 315 -21.92 -22.16 15.37
C ARG A 315 -22.42 -20.72 15.48
N TYR A 316 -22.01 -19.83 14.58
CA TYR A 316 -22.51 -18.45 14.56
C TYR A 316 -24.00 -18.39 14.23
N GLU A 317 -24.48 -19.21 13.29
CA GLU A 317 -25.91 -19.29 12.95
C GLU A 317 -26.74 -19.85 14.11
N ASN A 318 -26.24 -20.86 14.82
CA ASN A 318 -26.86 -21.38 16.05
C ASN A 318 -26.85 -20.36 17.21
N ASP A 319 -25.83 -19.50 17.30
CA ASP A 319 -25.78 -18.36 18.22
C ASP A 319 -26.74 -17.21 17.81
N GLY A 320 -27.48 -17.33 16.70
CA GLY A 320 -28.36 -16.30 16.16
C GLY A 320 -27.62 -15.11 15.51
N LYS A 321 -26.33 -15.25 15.21
CA LYS A 321 -25.47 -14.19 14.64
C LYS A 321 -25.57 -14.17 13.12
N ALA A 322 -25.80 -12.98 12.56
CA ALA A 322 -25.81 -12.80 11.11
C ALA A 322 -24.40 -13.01 10.52
N ILE A 323 -24.26 -13.97 9.60
CA ILE A 323 -22.99 -14.24 8.90
C ILE A 323 -22.66 -13.07 7.94
N PRO A 324 -21.48 -12.44 8.06
CA PRO A 324 -21.06 -11.35 7.19
C PRO A 324 -21.05 -11.73 5.71
N GLN A 325 -21.42 -10.82 4.83
CA GLN A 325 -21.52 -11.08 3.39
C GLN A 325 -20.16 -11.49 2.78
N ASN A 326 -19.07 -10.83 3.17
CA ASN A 326 -17.71 -11.17 2.74
C ASN A 326 -17.28 -12.58 3.20
N VAL A 327 -17.78 -13.08 4.33
CA VAL A 327 -17.50 -14.46 4.79
C VAL A 327 -18.15 -15.48 3.88
N LYS A 328 -19.37 -15.20 3.38
CA LYS A 328 -20.07 -16.06 2.41
C LYS A 328 -19.37 -16.09 1.06
N GLU A 329 -18.94 -14.93 0.59
CA GLU A 329 -18.17 -14.78 -0.67
C GLU A 329 -16.82 -15.49 -0.60
N LEU A 330 -16.08 -15.34 0.50
CA LEU A 330 -14.81 -16.05 0.73
C LEU A 330 -15.00 -17.57 0.84
N LEU A 331 -16.10 -18.05 1.46
CA LEU A 331 -16.42 -19.49 1.47
C LEU A 331 -16.70 -20.01 0.05
N ALA A 332 -17.58 -19.35 -0.70
CA ALA A 332 -17.94 -19.76 -2.07
C ALA A 332 -16.71 -19.77 -3.00
N ASN A 333 -15.85 -18.74 -2.90
CA ASN A 333 -14.58 -18.69 -3.63
C ASN A 333 -13.64 -19.84 -3.20
N ALA A 334 -13.56 -20.18 -1.91
CA ALA A 334 -12.75 -21.30 -1.44
C ALA A 334 -13.24 -22.64 -2.01
N GLU A 335 -14.55 -22.86 -2.07
CA GLU A 335 -15.16 -24.08 -2.64
C GLU A 335 -14.93 -24.20 -4.15
N ASP A 336 -15.09 -23.11 -4.91
CA ASP A 336 -14.80 -23.07 -6.35
C ASP A 336 -13.32 -23.30 -6.65
N HIS A 337 -12.40 -22.68 -5.89
CA HIS A 337 -10.97 -22.96 -5.98
C HIS A 337 -10.63 -24.43 -5.65
N LEU A 338 -11.25 -25.02 -4.62
CA LEU A 338 -11.03 -26.44 -4.30
C LEU A 338 -11.54 -27.37 -5.41
N LYS A 339 -12.70 -27.06 -6.00
CA LYS A 339 -13.25 -27.80 -7.14
C LYS A 339 -12.27 -27.76 -8.34
N LYS A 340 -11.80 -26.57 -8.71
CA LYS A 340 -10.80 -26.37 -9.79
C LYS A 340 -9.49 -27.07 -9.50
N SER A 341 -9.06 -27.10 -8.23
CA SER A 341 -7.86 -27.81 -7.79
C SER A 341 -7.95 -29.32 -8.06
N ARG A 342 -9.08 -29.94 -7.69
CA ARG A 342 -9.34 -31.36 -7.98
C ARG A 342 -9.43 -31.63 -9.48
N GLU A 343 -10.13 -30.78 -10.24
CA GLU A 343 -10.24 -30.90 -11.70
C GLU A 343 -8.87 -30.80 -12.41
N ALA A 344 -7.99 -29.89 -11.96
CA ALA A 344 -6.62 -29.79 -12.44
C ALA A 344 -5.74 -30.99 -12.04
N PHE A 345 -5.96 -31.54 -10.83
CA PHE A 345 -5.24 -32.71 -10.33
C PHE A 345 -5.55 -33.97 -11.15
N ASP A 346 -6.84 -34.22 -11.42
CA ASP A 346 -7.29 -35.34 -12.26
C ASP A 346 -6.79 -35.19 -13.72
N ALA A 347 -6.71 -33.95 -14.21
CA ALA A 347 -6.08 -33.61 -15.49
C ALA A 347 -4.53 -33.69 -15.48
N LYS A 348 -3.90 -34.00 -14.33
CA LYS A 348 -2.45 -34.04 -14.09
C LYS A 348 -1.72 -32.70 -14.27
N ASN A 349 -2.43 -31.59 -14.26
CA ASN A 349 -1.85 -30.25 -14.12
C ASN A 349 -1.62 -29.97 -12.63
N PHE A 350 -0.56 -30.57 -12.08
CA PHE A 350 -0.28 -30.50 -10.65
C PHE A 350 0.15 -29.10 -10.18
N GLY A 351 0.76 -28.30 -11.05
CA GLY A 351 1.10 -26.90 -10.76
C GLY A 351 -0.14 -26.03 -10.52
N GLU A 352 -1.13 -26.15 -11.41
CA GLU A 352 -2.40 -25.45 -11.22
C GLU A 352 -3.24 -26.05 -10.09
N ALA A 353 -3.23 -27.37 -9.91
CA ALA A 353 -3.88 -28.01 -8.77
C ALA A 353 -3.38 -27.44 -7.43
N LEU A 354 -2.07 -27.32 -7.23
CA LEU A 354 -1.47 -26.71 -6.05
C LEU A 354 -1.79 -25.21 -5.94
N GLY A 355 -1.76 -24.46 -7.05
CA GLY A 355 -2.11 -23.04 -7.09
C GLY A 355 -3.56 -22.76 -6.69
N GLN A 356 -4.49 -23.60 -7.14
CA GLN A 356 -5.91 -23.55 -6.80
C GLN A 356 -6.16 -23.98 -5.34
N ALA A 357 -5.49 -25.05 -4.85
CA ALA A 357 -5.58 -25.48 -3.45
C ALA A 357 -5.11 -24.36 -2.48
N ASN A 358 -3.95 -23.76 -2.75
CA ASN A 358 -3.43 -22.65 -1.95
C ASN A 358 -4.36 -21.42 -1.98
N SER A 359 -5.05 -21.19 -3.11
CA SER A 359 -6.06 -20.13 -3.21
C SER A 359 -7.32 -20.44 -2.37
N SER A 360 -7.75 -21.70 -2.32
CA SER A 360 -8.83 -22.16 -1.43
C SER A 360 -8.47 -22.00 0.05
N LEU A 361 -7.24 -22.38 0.43
CA LEU A 361 -6.72 -22.26 1.78
C LEU A 361 -6.64 -20.79 2.24
N ARG A 362 -6.17 -19.87 1.38
CA ARG A 362 -6.14 -18.42 1.67
C ARG A 362 -7.55 -17.84 1.85
N ASN A 363 -8.50 -18.18 0.98
CA ASN A 363 -9.87 -17.68 1.09
C ASN A 363 -10.53 -18.19 2.39
N SER A 364 -10.44 -19.49 2.67
CA SER A 364 -11.03 -20.09 3.87
C SER A 364 -10.42 -19.55 5.17
N ASN A 365 -9.10 -19.36 5.26
CA ASN A 365 -8.48 -18.76 6.44
C ASN A 365 -8.80 -17.24 6.57
N SER A 366 -8.94 -16.51 5.47
CA SER A 366 -9.41 -15.11 5.49
C SER A 366 -10.85 -15.00 6.02
N ALA A 367 -11.72 -15.97 5.71
CA ALA A 367 -13.07 -16.05 6.24
C ALA A 367 -13.09 -16.37 7.74
N LYS A 368 -12.24 -17.31 8.21
CA LYS A 368 -12.07 -17.61 9.65
C LYS A 368 -11.69 -16.34 10.44
N LYS A 369 -10.68 -15.60 9.97
CA LYS A 369 -10.25 -14.32 10.59
C LYS A 369 -11.36 -13.26 10.55
N SER A 370 -12.10 -13.15 9.44
CA SER A 370 -13.20 -12.19 9.29
C SER A 370 -14.34 -12.42 10.30
N LEU A 371 -14.63 -13.69 10.62
CA LEU A 371 -15.58 -14.03 11.70
C LEU A 371 -15.04 -13.61 13.08
N GLU A 372 -13.79 -13.94 13.37
CA GLU A 372 -13.12 -13.64 14.65
C GLU A 372 -13.05 -12.13 14.94
N GLU A 373 -12.77 -11.30 13.92
CA GLU A 373 -12.85 -9.84 14.04
C GLU A 373 -14.27 -9.33 14.34
N VAL A 374 -15.31 -9.95 13.80
CA VAL A 374 -16.71 -9.56 14.08
C VAL A 374 -17.08 -9.89 15.53
N VAL A 375 -16.67 -11.06 16.06
CA VAL A 375 -16.84 -11.37 17.49
C VAL A 375 -16.10 -10.35 18.37
N LYS A 376 -14.84 -10.01 18.03
CA LYS A 376 -14.09 -8.98 18.78
C LYS A 376 -14.83 -7.63 18.81
N ARG A 377 -15.23 -7.10 17.64
CA ARG A 377 -15.95 -5.82 17.54
C ARG A 377 -17.30 -5.83 18.26
N SER A 378 -18.02 -6.96 18.23
CA SER A 378 -19.32 -7.10 18.94
C SER A 378 -19.20 -7.12 20.47
N ASN A 379 -18.04 -7.55 21.01
CA ASN A 379 -17.74 -7.44 22.44
C ASN A 379 -17.30 -6.02 22.84
N GLU A 380 -16.74 -5.24 21.91
CA GLU A 380 -16.26 -3.88 22.13
C GLU A 380 -17.39 -2.83 22.02
N SER A 381 -18.35 -3.02 21.11
CA SER A 381 -19.42 -2.06 20.81
C SER A 381 -20.46 -1.85 21.93
N VAL A 382 -20.48 -2.69 22.96
CA VAL A 382 -21.45 -2.64 24.07
C VAL A 382 -21.26 -1.40 24.99
N LYS A 383 -20.20 -0.60 24.78
CA LYS A 383 -19.71 0.37 25.79
C LYS A 383 -20.00 1.87 25.58
N LYS A 384 -20.66 2.34 24.50
CA LYS A 384 -20.99 3.79 24.38
C LYS A 384 -22.14 4.15 23.41
N PRO A 385 -23.03 5.12 23.76
CA PRO A 385 -24.10 5.64 22.88
C PRO A 385 -23.75 6.96 22.14
N GLU A 386 -24.64 7.39 21.24
CA GLU A 386 -24.47 8.43 20.21
C GLU A 386 -25.61 9.49 20.23
N LEU A 387 -25.41 10.69 19.65
CA LEU A 387 -26.41 11.79 19.57
C LEU A 387 -26.35 12.60 18.25
N ARG A 388 -27.45 13.27 17.87
CA ARG A 388 -27.74 13.92 16.55
C ARG A 388 -27.99 15.43 16.63
N ALA A 389 -27.89 16.17 15.50
CA ALA A 389 -28.96 17.03 14.90
C ALA A 389 -28.48 18.03 13.79
N ASP A 390 -29.40 18.53 12.96
CA ASP A 390 -29.20 19.39 11.75
C ASP A 390 -29.66 20.86 11.89
N LYS A 391 -29.26 21.78 10.96
CA LYS A 391 -30.18 22.51 10.02
C LYS A 391 -29.53 23.51 9.01
N LYS A 392 -30.37 24.30 8.29
CA LYS A 392 -30.27 24.85 6.91
C LYS A 392 -30.31 26.40 6.84
N SER A 393 -29.95 27.01 5.69
CA SER A 393 -30.36 28.37 5.25
C SER A 393 -30.33 28.53 3.70
N GLU A 394 -30.70 29.70 3.14
CA GLU A 394 -31.17 29.87 1.75
C GLU A 394 -30.65 31.12 0.96
N THR A 395 -31.05 31.17 -0.32
CA THR A 395 -30.81 32.05 -1.52
C THR A 395 -30.82 33.61 -1.38
N ALA A 396 -30.42 34.45 -2.38
CA ALA A 396 -29.50 34.31 -3.55
C ALA A 396 -29.31 35.63 -4.38
N SER A 397 -28.14 35.79 -5.04
CA SER A 397 -27.93 36.50 -6.35
C SER A 397 -28.16 38.04 -6.39
N LYS A 398 -28.09 38.82 -7.50
CA LYS A 398 -27.13 39.07 -8.64
C LYS A 398 -27.50 40.45 -9.28
N PRO A 399 -26.92 40.99 -10.39
CA PRO A 399 -25.85 40.55 -11.32
C PRO A 399 -24.52 41.34 -11.06
N VAL A 400 -23.59 41.77 -11.95
CA VAL A 400 -23.39 41.91 -13.42
C VAL A 400 -21.89 41.71 -13.77
N ALA A 401 -21.50 41.47 -15.03
CA ALA A 401 -20.10 41.32 -15.48
C ALA A 401 -19.86 41.65 -16.97
N GLU A 402 -18.60 41.88 -17.39
CA GLU A 402 -18.12 41.90 -18.79
C GLU A 402 -16.91 40.92 -18.99
N SER A 403 -16.45 40.72 -20.22
CA SER A 403 -15.76 39.53 -20.75
C SER A 403 -14.35 39.18 -20.20
N PRO A 404 -13.98 37.88 -20.10
CA PRO A 404 -14.78 36.73 -19.70
C PRO A 404 -14.60 36.53 -18.20
N ALA A 405 -15.26 37.38 -17.39
CA ALA A 405 -15.09 37.37 -15.94
C ALA A 405 -15.56 36.08 -15.22
N SER A 406 -16.07 35.06 -15.92
CA SER A 406 -16.24 33.72 -15.36
C SER A 406 -16.02 32.59 -16.39
N VAL A 407 -15.50 31.45 -15.91
CA VAL A 407 -15.42 30.17 -16.65
C VAL A 407 -16.34 29.14 -16.01
N VAL A 408 -16.99 28.29 -16.80
CA VAL A 408 -17.93 27.27 -16.29
C VAL A 408 -17.23 25.93 -16.07
N VAL A 409 -17.50 25.29 -14.92
CA VAL A 409 -17.21 23.89 -14.62
C VAL A 409 -18.53 23.15 -14.39
N LYS A 410 -18.78 22.09 -15.14
CA LYS A 410 -19.88 21.16 -14.87
C LYS A 410 -19.47 20.20 -13.75
N ILE A 411 -20.43 19.81 -12.91
CA ILE A 411 -20.29 18.68 -11.97
C ILE A 411 -21.13 17.55 -12.55
N THR A 412 -20.50 16.47 -13.00
CA THR A 412 -21.17 15.31 -13.60
C THR A 412 -21.08 14.11 -12.65
N GLY A 413 -21.72 12.99 -13.00
CA GLY A 413 -21.54 11.74 -12.26
C GLY A 413 -20.09 11.20 -12.28
N ASN A 414 -19.25 11.69 -13.20
CA ASN A 414 -17.86 11.26 -13.38
C ASN A 414 -16.83 12.22 -12.74
N GLY A 415 -17.21 13.46 -12.42
CA GLY A 415 -16.30 14.42 -11.78
C GLY A 415 -16.60 15.90 -12.07
N PHE A 416 -15.54 16.70 -12.08
CA PHE A 416 -15.58 18.09 -12.54
C PHE A 416 -15.15 18.17 -14.01
N GLU A 417 -15.94 18.84 -14.84
CA GLU A 417 -15.71 18.93 -16.29
C GLU A 417 -15.69 20.40 -16.75
N PRO A 418 -14.52 20.97 -17.13
CA PRO A 418 -13.19 20.35 -17.09
C PRO A 418 -12.62 20.25 -15.65
N LEU A 419 -11.70 19.31 -15.44
CA LEU A 419 -11.00 19.10 -14.15
C LEU A 419 -10.07 20.27 -13.77
N GLU A 420 -9.57 21.01 -14.77
CA GLU A 420 -8.76 22.23 -14.60
C GLU A 420 -9.36 23.35 -15.43
N VAL A 421 -9.46 24.55 -14.85
CA VAL A 421 -9.78 25.80 -15.56
C VAL A 421 -8.68 26.83 -15.38
N LYS A 422 -8.47 27.67 -16.40
CA LYS A 422 -7.48 28.76 -16.40
C LYS A 422 -8.18 30.09 -16.50
N ILE A 423 -7.88 30.99 -15.57
CA ILE A 423 -8.46 32.35 -15.50
C ILE A 423 -7.36 33.38 -15.20
N LYS A 424 -7.69 34.65 -15.40
CA LYS A 424 -6.89 35.76 -14.86
C LYS A 424 -7.34 36.10 -13.43
N LYS A 425 -6.44 36.74 -12.69
CA LYS A 425 -6.64 37.39 -11.41
C LYS A 425 -7.86 38.32 -11.45
N GLY A 426 -8.75 38.17 -10.47
CA GLY A 426 -10.05 38.85 -10.43
C GLY A 426 -11.14 38.22 -11.30
N GLY A 427 -10.83 37.15 -12.04
CA GLY A 427 -11.83 36.32 -12.72
C GLY A 427 -12.50 35.31 -11.78
N SER A 428 -13.67 34.81 -12.18
CA SER A 428 -14.45 33.84 -11.43
C SER A 428 -14.50 32.45 -12.08
N VAL A 429 -14.97 31.47 -11.32
CA VAL A 429 -15.40 30.16 -11.83
C VAL A 429 -16.83 29.90 -11.36
N VAL A 430 -17.67 29.38 -12.26
CA VAL A 430 -19.05 28.98 -12.02
C VAL A 430 -19.15 27.47 -12.07
N TRP A 431 -19.44 26.83 -10.95
CA TRP A 431 -19.81 25.42 -10.91
C TRP A 431 -21.29 25.26 -11.20
N VAL A 432 -21.65 24.31 -12.05
CA VAL A 432 -23.03 23.94 -12.39
C VAL A 432 -23.22 22.47 -12.11
N ASN A 433 -24.17 22.12 -11.23
CA ASN A 433 -24.42 20.72 -10.92
C ASN A 433 -25.31 20.07 -11.99
N GLU A 434 -24.80 19.03 -12.65
CA GLU A 434 -25.48 18.22 -13.66
C GLU A 434 -25.32 16.71 -13.36
N SER A 435 -24.97 16.36 -12.12
CA SER A 435 -24.59 15.01 -11.70
C SER A 435 -25.76 14.10 -11.33
N GLY A 436 -26.97 14.65 -11.19
CA GLY A 436 -28.14 13.95 -10.63
C GLY A 436 -28.11 13.79 -9.10
N LEU A 437 -27.01 14.17 -8.43
CA LEU A 437 -26.83 14.08 -6.98
C LEU A 437 -26.55 15.47 -6.37
N ASP A 438 -26.58 15.60 -5.05
CA ASP A 438 -26.12 16.80 -4.36
C ASP A 438 -24.59 16.97 -4.49
N ALA A 439 -24.11 18.20 -4.69
CA ALA A 439 -22.68 18.52 -4.76
C ALA A 439 -22.30 19.76 -3.93
N TRP A 440 -21.08 19.82 -3.42
CA TRP A 440 -20.57 20.95 -2.63
C TRP A 440 -19.09 21.21 -2.98
N PRO A 441 -18.79 21.96 -4.07
CA PRO A 441 -17.44 22.49 -4.32
C PRO A 441 -16.89 23.27 -3.11
N ALA A 442 -15.70 22.92 -2.64
CA ALA A 442 -14.99 23.69 -1.62
C ALA A 442 -13.48 23.55 -1.78
N SER A 443 -12.74 24.56 -1.33
CA SER A 443 -11.27 24.56 -1.35
C SER A 443 -10.70 23.31 -0.68
N ALA A 444 -9.56 22.83 -1.17
CA ALA A 444 -8.81 21.78 -0.51
C ALA A 444 -8.31 22.23 0.88
N VAL A 445 -7.85 21.36 1.77
CA VAL A 445 -8.02 19.90 1.77
C VAL A 445 -9.24 19.57 2.64
N HIS A 446 -9.92 18.46 2.38
CA HIS A 446 -10.96 17.98 3.28
C HIS A 446 -10.35 17.56 4.64
N PRO A 447 -10.98 17.86 5.79
CA PRO A 447 -12.18 18.67 5.97
C PRO A 447 -11.91 20.18 6.16
N THR A 448 -10.65 20.62 6.25
CA THR A 448 -10.30 21.97 6.72
C THR A 448 -10.64 23.11 5.76
N HIS A 449 -10.73 22.84 4.46
CA HIS A 449 -11.03 23.82 3.40
C HIS A 449 -10.10 25.05 3.39
N ALA A 450 -8.84 24.90 3.80
CA ALA A 450 -7.94 26.00 4.14
C ALA A 450 -6.91 26.40 3.06
N VAL A 451 -6.89 25.78 1.88
CA VAL A 451 -5.85 25.97 0.84
C VAL A 451 -5.97 27.29 0.09
N TYR A 452 -7.18 27.82 -0.13
CA TYR A 452 -7.32 29.16 -0.70
C TYR A 452 -6.91 30.23 0.36
N PRO A 453 -6.13 31.27 0.01
CA PRO A 453 -5.50 32.14 1.03
C PRO A 453 -6.50 32.99 1.80
N GLN A 454 -7.53 33.50 1.09
CA GLN A 454 -8.55 34.38 1.66
C GLN A 454 -9.38 33.62 2.70
N LYS A 455 -9.39 34.11 3.95
CA LYS A 455 -10.18 33.54 5.03
C LYS A 455 -11.64 33.99 4.98
N GLY A 456 -12.53 33.13 5.47
CA GLY A 456 -13.97 33.23 5.29
C GLY A 456 -14.59 31.83 5.13
N GLY A 457 -15.76 31.77 4.51
CA GLY A 457 -16.54 30.53 4.38
C GLY A 457 -17.08 30.07 5.73
N CYS A 458 -17.34 28.77 5.84
CA CYS A 458 -17.85 28.12 7.05
C CYS A 458 -16.79 27.26 7.76
N LEU A 459 -15.63 27.03 7.12
CA LEU A 459 -14.53 26.22 7.66
C LEU A 459 -13.19 26.98 7.62
N GLY A 460 -12.43 26.93 6.51
CA GLY A 460 -11.04 27.42 6.49
C GLY A 460 -10.65 28.44 5.41
N SER A 461 -11.51 28.74 4.44
CA SER A 461 -11.29 29.77 3.42
C SER A 461 -12.61 30.22 2.77
N ALA A 462 -12.57 31.40 2.13
CA ALA A 462 -13.73 31.98 1.45
C ALA A 462 -14.22 31.15 0.25
N PHE A 463 -13.37 30.29 -0.33
CA PHE A 463 -13.75 29.39 -1.42
C PHE A 463 -14.45 28.15 -0.85
N ASP A 464 -15.70 28.34 -0.44
CA ASP A 464 -16.56 27.31 0.12
C ASP A 464 -18.03 27.61 -0.25
N VAL A 465 -18.79 26.61 -0.70
CA VAL A 465 -20.23 26.76 -0.98
C VAL A 465 -21.04 26.82 0.31
N CYS A 466 -20.57 26.18 1.38
CA CYS A 466 -21.24 26.08 2.68
C CYS A 466 -22.67 25.51 2.69
N ARG A 467 -23.07 24.84 1.60
CA ARG A 467 -24.32 24.11 1.47
C ARG A 467 -24.20 23.06 0.38
N ARG A 468 -25.19 22.18 0.29
CA ARG A 468 -25.38 21.32 -0.88
C ARG A 468 -25.99 22.15 -2.01
N LEU A 469 -25.49 21.93 -3.23
CA LEU A 469 -26.08 22.34 -4.49
C LEU A 469 -26.89 21.16 -5.02
N ALA A 470 -28.21 21.31 -5.17
CA ALA A 470 -29.04 20.31 -5.84
C ALA A 470 -28.72 20.26 -7.36
N ASN A 471 -29.21 19.24 -8.05
CA ASN A 471 -29.03 19.14 -9.50
C ASN A 471 -29.69 20.33 -10.23
N GLY A 472 -28.95 20.97 -11.13
CA GLY A 472 -29.29 22.22 -11.81
C GLY A 472 -28.81 23.50 -11.11
N GLU A 473 -28.45 23.44 -9.82
CA GLU A 473 -27.97 24.61 -9.09
C GLU A 473 -26.54 25.02 -9.46
N LYS A 474 -26.19 26.26 -9.11
CA LYS A 474 -24.92 26.90 -9.47
C LYS A 474 -24.28 27.60 -8.28
N TYR A 475 -22.95 27.62 -8.27
CA TYR A 475 -22.12 28.39 -7.34
C TYR A 475 -21.06 29.16 -8.14
N GLU A 476 -20.72 30.37 -7.70
CA GLU A 476 -19.74 31.22 -8.38
C GLU A 476 -18.76 31.80 -7.35
N PHE A 477 -17.47 31.73 -7.66
CA PHE A 477 -16.41 32.23 -6.78
C PHE A 477 -15.34 32.99 -7.57
N ARG A 478 -14.90 34.15 -7.05
CA ARG A 478 -13.89 35.03 -7.67
C ARG A 478 -12.51 34.80 -7.07
N PHE A 479 -11.49 34.70 -7.93
CA PHE A 479 -10.12 34.40 -7.55
C PHE A 479 -9.20 35.61 -7.67
N ASP A 480 -8.97 36.30 -6.56
CA ASP A 480 -8.12 37.49 -6.50
C ASP A 480 -6.62 37.17 -6.25
N HIS A 481 -6.31 35.93 -5.91
CA HIS A 481 -4.94 35.45 -5.70
C HIS A 481 -4.43 34.62 -6.88
N VAL A 482 -3.27 34.97 -7.42
CA VAL A 482 -2.56 34.20 -8.46
C VAL A 482 -1.96 32.93 -7.86
N GLY A 483 -2.11 31.80 -8.54
CA GLY A 483 -1.74 30.47 -8.03
C GLY A 483 -2.64 29.35 -8.57
N ALA A 484 -2.38 28.11 -8.13
CA ALA A 484 -3.14 26.93 -8.52
C ALA A 484 -3.97 26.39 -7.33
N TRP A 485 -5.26 26.72 -7.31
CA TRP A 485 -6.15 26.45 -6.19
C TRP A 485 -6.92 25.15 -6.40
N LYS A 486 -6.57 24.13 -5.62
CA LYS A 486 -7.26 22.84 -5.63
C LYS A 486 -8.56 22.91 -4.82
N TYR A 487 -9.56 22.16 -5.27
CA TYR A 487 -10.86 22.02 -4.63
C TYR A 487 -11.39 20.58 -4.75
N HIS A 488 -12.37 20.23 -3.92
CA HIS A 488 -13.05 18.95 -3.91
C HIS A 488 -14.56 19.13 -3.76
N ASN A 489 -15.34 18.07 -4.00
CA ASN A 489 -16.72 18.01 -3.53
C ASN A 489 -16.71 17.59 -2.04
N HIS A 490 -17.18 18.42 -1.12
CA HIS A 490 -17.21 18.08 0.31
C HIS A 490 -18.04 16.81 0.60
N LEU A 491 -19.04 16.50 -0.24
CA LEU A 491 -19.85 15.28 -0.16
C LEU A 491 -19.19 14.04 -0.79
N ASN A 492 -18.15 14.24 -1.62
CA ASN A 492 -17.31 13.16 -2.15
C ASN A 492 -15.87 13.68 -2.32
N PRO A 493 -15.04 13.65 -1.25
CA PRO A 493 -13.71 14.26 -1.26
C PRO A 493 -12.69 13.66 -2.25
N SER A 494 -12.99 12.49 -2.85
CA SER A 494 -12.18 11.92 -3.93
C SER A 494 -12.33 12.70 -5.24
N MET A 495 -13.49 13.33 -5.44
CA MET A 495 -13.83 14.11 -6.61
C MET A 495 -13.18 15.49 -6.50
N THR A 496 -12.14 15.75 -7.29
CA THR A 496 -11.22 16.90 -7.14
C THR A 496 -11.03 17.66 -8.46
N GLY A 497 -10.71 18.95 -8.36
CA GLY A 497 -10.42 19.82 -9.50
C GLY A 497 -9.45 20.95 -9.13
N ALA A 498 -9.06 21.76 -10.12
CA ALA A 498 -8.14 22.87 -9.97
C ALA A 498 -8.58 24.15 -10.70
N VAL A 499 -8.29 25.29 -10.11
CA VAL A 499 -8.39 26.62 -10.75
C VAL A 499 -6.99 27.22 -10.81
N VAL A 500 -6.47 27.45 -12.01
CA VAL A 500 -5.17 28.11 -12.23
C VAL A 500 -5.41 29.58 -12.56
N VAL A 501 -4.92 30.44 -11.69
CA VAL A 501 -5.09 31.89 -11.75
C VAL A 501 -3.76 32.51 -12.16
N MET A 502 -3.77 33.21 -13.29
CA MET A 502 -2.63 33.90 -13.89
C MET A 502 -2.80 35.42 -13.72
N GLU A 503 -1.76 36.22 -13.95
CA GLU A 503 -1.90 37.70 -14.08
C GLU A 503 -2.60 38.08 -15.41
#